data_AF-A0A846MMV5-F1
#
_entry.id   AF-A0A846MMV5-F1
#
_cell.length_a   1.000
_cell.length_b   1.000
_cell.length_c   1.000
_cell.angle_alpha   90.00
_cell.angle_beta   90.00
_cell.angle_gamma   90.00
#
_symmetry.space_group_name_H-M   'P 1'
#
loop_
_entity.id
_entity.type
_entity.pdbx_description
1 polymer ?
#
loop_
_entity_poly.entity_id
_entity_poly.type
_entity_poly.pdbx_seq_one_letter_code
_entity_poly.pdbx_strand_id
1 'polypeptide(L)' 'MEKKEIVKIVNLLSENSVDISDITALVKEGWHLKDISINVEEIDEKKLLYMTYVLVKK' A
#
# COMPACT_ATOMS: atom_id res chain seq x y z
N MET A 1 -17.15 -9.44 -9.25
CA MET A 1 -16.22 -8.31 -9.04
C MET A 1 -15.91 -8.16 -7.56
N GLU A 2 -14.80 -8.76 -7.15
CA GLU A 2 -14.25 -8.67 -5.80
C GLU A 2 -13.32 -7.45 -5.68
N LYS A 3 -13.18 -6.92 -4.46
CA LYS A 3 -12.32 -5.77 -4.13
C LYS A 3 -11.50 -6.08 -2.88
N LYS A 4 -10.21 -5.74 -2.91
CA LYS A 4 -9.30 -5.79 -1.76
C LYS A 4 -8.61 -4.44 -1.58
N GLU A 5 -8.43 -4.04 -0.33
CA GLU A 5 -7.67 -2.85 0.05
C GLU A 5 -6.52 -3.28 0.95
N ILE A 6 -5.31 -2.83 0.63
CA ILE A 6 -4.09 -3.09 1.41
C ILE A 6 -3.48 -1.75 1.78
N VAL A 7 -3.28 -1.53 3.08
CA VAL A 7 -2.61 -0.33 3.60
C VAL A 7 -1.21 -0.70 4.07
N LYS A 8 -0.22 0.05 3.59
CA LYS A 8 1.16 0.01 4.06
C LYS A 8 1.47 1.34 4.76
N ILE A 9 2.11 1.26 5.92
CA ILE A 9 2.52 2.42 6.71
C ILE A 9 4.02 2.29 6.95
N VAL A 10 4.77 3.33 6.59
CA VAL A 10 6.22 3.36 6.75
C VAL A 10 6.63 4.66 7.42
N ASN A 11 7.51 4.59 8.42
CA ASN A 11 8.13 5.78 8.99
C ASN A 11 9.35 6.16 8.13
N LEU A 12 9.22 7.26 7.39
CA LEU A 12 10.24 7.77 6.47
C LEU A 12 11.55 8.20 7.17
N LEU A 13 11.54 8.35 8.49
CA LEU A 13 12.76 8.64 9.26
C LEU A 13 13.58 7.40 9.59
N SER A 14 12.97 6.21 9.60
CA SER A 14 13.63 4.95 9.94
C SER A 14 13.73 3.97 8.79
N GLU A 15 12.89 4.12 7.77
CA GLU A 15 12.78 3.20 6.63
C GLU A 15 12.80 3.97 5.32
N ASN A 16 13.50 3.42 4.33
CA ASN A 16 13.66 4.00 2.99
C ASN A 16 13.01 3.16 1.88
N SER A 17 12.26 2.12 2.25
CA SER A 17 11.60 1.20 1.31
C SER A 17 10.27 0.71 1.87
N VAL A 18 9.41 0.22 0.99
CA VAL A 18 8.08 -0.33 1.31
C VAL A 18 8.02 -1.74 0.71
N ASP A 19 7.76 -2.75 1.53
CA ASP A 19 7.53 -4.11 1.03
C ASP A 19 6.12 -4.28 0.45
N ILE A 20 6.07 -4.66 -0.83
CA ILE A 20 4.85 -4.85 -1.62
C ILE A 20 4.65 -6.31 -2.07
N SER A 21 5.31 -7.26 -1.39
CA SER A 21 5.24 -8.69 -1.73
C SER A 21 3.81 -9.23 -1.76
N ASP A 22 2.96 -8.82 -0.80
CA ASP A 22 1.55 -9.22 -0.72
C ASP A 22 0.74 -8.80 -1.95
N ILE A 23 0.98 -7.57 -2.41
CA ILE A 23 0.33 -7.01 -3.61
C ILE A 23 0.80 -7.77 -4.85
N THR A 24 2.10 -8.08 -4.92
CA THR A 24 2.67 -8.86 -6.01
C THR A 24 2.09 -10.28 -6.07
N ALA A 25 1.87 -10.92 -4.91
CA ALA A 25 1.25 -12.23 -4.83
C ALA A 25 -0.20 -12.20 -5.35
N LEU A 26 -0.99 -11.21 -4.95
CA LEU A 26 -2.37 -11.03 -5.45
C LEU A 26 -2.40 -10.80 -6.96
N VAL A 27 -1.47 -10.00 -7.51
CA VAL A 27 -1.39 -9.79 -8.96
C VAL A 27 -1.12 -11.12 -9.69
N LYS A 28 -0.24 -11.97 -9.15
CA LYS A 28 0.00 -13.32 -9.69
C LYS A 28 -1.22 -14.23 -9.61
N GLU A 29 -2.09 -14.03 -8.61
CA GLU A 29 -3.38 -14.73 -8.48
C GLU A 29 -4.49 -14.16 -9.40
N GLY A 30 -4.18 -13.20 -10.26
CA GLY A 30 -5.12 -12.60 -11.21
C GLY A 30 -5.91 -11.42 -10.65
N TRP A 31 -5.47 -10.80 -9.56
CA TRP A 31 -5.98 -9.50 -9.14
C TRP A 31 -5.36 -8.38 -9.97
N HIS A 32 -6.11 -7.32 -10.20
CA HIS A 32 -5.66 -6.14 -10.93
C HIS A 32 -5.62 -4.94 -10.00
N LEU A 33 -4.49 -4.24 -10.00
CA LEU A 33 -4.39 -2.95 -9.31
C LEU A 33 -5.30 -1.94 -10.01
N LYS A 34 -6.22 -1.36 -9.25
CA LYS A 34 -7.18 -0.36 -9.72
C LYS A 34 -6.77 1.05 -9.33
N ASP A 35 -6.26 1.23 -8.12
CA ASP A 35 -5.91 2.55 -7.60
C ASP A 35 -4.81 2.47 -6.54
N ILE A 36 -4.04 3.54 -6.40
CA ILE A 36 -3.08 3.75 -5.32
C ILE A 36 -3.28 5.16 -4.76
N SER A 37 -3.55 5.25 -3.47
CA SER A 37 -3.58 6.52 -2.72
C SER A 37 -2.36 6.62 -1.82
N ILE A 38 -1.69 7.77 -1.85
CA ILE A 38 -0.50 8.05 -1.06
C ILE A 38 -0.75 9.30 -0.22
N ASN A 39 -0.48 9.20 1.08
CA ASN A 39 -0.55 10.33 2.00
C ASN A 39 0.67 10.34 2.91
N VAL A 40 1.14 11.54 3.28
CA VAL A 40 2.24 11.70 4.23
C VAL A 40 1.76 12.58 5.36
N GLU A 41 1.94 12.10 6.58
CA GLU A 41 1.58 12.84 7.79
C GLU A 41 2.78 12.96 8.71
N GLU A 42 2.86 14.08 9.42
CA GLU A 42 3.83 14.31 10.48
C GLU A 42 3.10 14.31 11.82
N ILE A 43 3.38 13.32 12.67
CA ILE A 43 2.72 13.13 13.97
C ILE A 43 3.80 12.69 14.97
N ASP A 44 3.88 13.38 16.11
CA ASP A 44 4.81 13.06 17.21
C ASP A 44 6.25 12.81 16.74
N GLU A 45 6.81 13.75 15.97
CA GLU A 45 8.18 13.70 15.40
C GLU A 45 8.42 12.54 14.41
N LYS A 46 7.38 11.80 14.02
CA LYS A 46 7.45 10.78 12.95
C LYS A 46 6.96 11.38 11.65
N LYS A 47 7.54 10.91 10.54
CA LYS A 47 7.07 11.23 9.19
C LYS A 47 6.51 9.95 8.56
N LEU A 48 5.20 9.75 8.68
CA LEU A 48 4.53 8.52 8.26
C LEU A 48 4.04 8.63 6.82
N LEU A 49 4.44 7.67 5.99
CA LEU A 49 3.94 7.44 4.64
C LEU A 49 2.84 6.37 4.70
N TYR A 50 1.63 6.74 4.31
CA TYR A 50 0.50 5.83 4.13
C TYR A 50 0.31 5.55 2.64
N MET A 51 0.30 4.27 2.28
CA MET A 51 0.08 3.82 0.91
C MET A 51 -1.06 2.81 0.88
N THR A 52 -2.16 3.18 0.25
CA THR A 52 -3.35 2.33 0.10
C THR A 52 -3.44 1.81 -1.32
N TYR A 53 -3.45 0.50 -1.47
CA TYR A 53 -3.59 -0.19 -2.75
C TYR A 53 -4.98 -0.78 -2.88
N VAL A 54 -5.69 -0.44 -3.95
CA VAL A 54 -7.00 -1.02 -4.26
C VAL A 54 -6.82 -2.02 -5.38
N LEU A 55 -7.13 -3.29 -5.13
CA LEU A 55 -7.12 -4.35 -6.14
C LEU A 55 -8.53 -4.85 -6.43
N VAL A 56 -8.78 -5.25 -7.67
CA VAL A 56 -10.05 -5.84 -8.12
C VAL A 56 -9.83 -7.12 -8.90
N LYS A 57 -10.78 -8.05 -8.80
CA LYS A 57 -10.81 -9.29 -9.58
C LYS A 57 -12.22 -9.49 -10.13
N LYS A 58 -12.35 -9.86 -11.40
CA LYS A 58 -13.66 -9.97 -12.07
C LYS A 58 -14.42 -11.18 -11.57
#